data_AF-A0A5S4TLQ1-F1
#
_entry.id   AF-A0A5S4TLQ1-F1
#
_cell.length_a   1.000
_cell.length_b   1.000
_cell.length_c   1.000
_cell.angle_alpha   90.00
_cell.angle_beta   90.00
_cell.angle_gamma   90.00
#
_symmetry.space_group_name_H-M   'P 1'
#
loop_
_entity.id
_entity.type
_entity.pdbx_description
1 polymer ?
#
loop_
_entity_poly.entity_id
_entity_poly.type
_entity_poly.pdbx_seq_one_letter_code
_entity_poly.pdbx_strand_id
1 'polypeptide(L)'
;MLNSDFIISKSLANYIHHRRLEVGVSSTDLAEISNMSKSDWESFEKNGGAIPLNSKDIILDLLFLERFPKEKECDFIDKLFEEAKENKLWPEKIYQTMGLTPALSFIAGCEILSDDINNDLEELSKLPKESHLGQLDTSLLLSLLPQQFITKYDYEFVYKLSKVLAQYTSRNKVGSPYTAHSVIEEICLYLIAKESILYFESLDENSHLQLKELLDYNDEWPFDIFDDMDSYTFLYTDIYIEEDSLYHFKNWFVPQFYL
;
A
#
# COMPACT_ATOMS: atom_id res chain seq x y z
N MET A 1 4.56 19.95 -41.47
CA MET A 1 4.55 18.53 -41.06
C MET A 1 3.25 18.33 -40.31
N LEU A 2 2.42 17.36 -40.70
CA LEU A 2 1.29 16.97 -39.86
C LEU A 2 1.91 16.45 -38.56
N ASN A 3 1.70 17.15 -37.45
CA ASN A 3 1.97 16.57 -36.14
C ASN A 3 1.07 15.33 -36.07
N SER A 4 1.67 14.15 -36.12
CA SER A 4 0.96 12.93 -35.86
C SER A 4 0.57 12.94 -34.39
N ASP A 5 -0.70 12.76 -34.11
CA ASP A 5 -1.22 12.65 -32.74
C ASP A 5 -1.29 11.17 -32.34
N PHE A 6 -1.03 10.90 -31.07
CA PHE A 6 -1.28 9.61 -30.44
C PHE A 6 -2.60 9.69 -29.67
N ILE A 7 -3.55 8.81 -30.02
CA ILE A 7 -4.88 8.79 -29.41
C ILE A 7 -4.86 7.87 -28.19
N ILE A 8 -5.29 8.41 -27.05
CA ILE A 8 -5.38 7.73 -25.76
C ILE A 8 -6.86 7.60 -25.39
N SER A 9 -7.28 6.37 -25.10
CA SER A 9 -8.63 6.07 -24.61
C SER A 9 -8.84 6.63 -23.20
N LYS A 10 -10.10 6.69 -22.78
CA LYS A 10 -10.43 7.07 -21.39
C LYS A 10 -9.76 6.14 -20.37
N SER A 11 -9.84 4.82 -20.57
CA SER A 11 -9.27 3.85 -19.63
C SER A 11 -7.75 3.93 -19.55
N LEU A 12 -7.07 4.17 -20.67
CA LEU A 12 -5.63 4.42 -20.65
C LEU A 12 -5.27 5.75 -19.98
N ALA A 13 -6.08 6.81 -20.15
CA ALA A 13 -5.87 8.07 -19.44
C ALA A 13 -6.06 7.93 -17.92
N ASN A 14 -7.05 7.15 -17.48
CA ASN A 14 -7.22 6.81 -16.06
C ASN A 14 -6.01 6.03 -15.52
N TYR A 15 -5.52 5.04 -16.28
CA TYR A 15 -4.31 4.31 -15.90
C TYR A 15 -3.10 5.24 -15.75
N ILE A 16 -2.89 6.16 -16.73
CA ILE A 16 -1.83 7.17 -16.67
C ILE A 16 -1.97 8.03 -15.40
N HIS A 17 -3.19 8.43 -15.04
CA HIS A 17 -3.44 9.18 -13.81
C HIS A 17 -3.00 8.40 -12.56
N HIS A 18 -3.41 7.14 -12.43
CA HIS A 18 -3.01 6.31 -11.29
C HIS A 18 -1.51 6.13 -11.23
N ARG A 19 -0.86 5.74 -12.34
CA ARG A 19 0.58 5.52 -12.38
C ARG A 19 1.35 6.80 -12.07
N ARG A 20 0.89 7.94 -12.57
CA ARG A 20 1.49 9.26 -12.29
C ARG A 20 1.54 9.54 -10.78
N LEU A 21 0.46 9.26 -10.06
CA LEU A 21 0.41 9.44 -8.61
C LEU A 21 1.41 8.50 -7.91
N GLU A 22 1.51 7.24 -8.34
CA GLU A 22 2.45 6.26 -7.77
C GLU A 22 3.91 6.67 -7.94
N VAL A 23 4.27 7.19 -9.12
CA VAL A 23 5.66 7.59 -9.41
C VAL A 23 5.98 9.04 -9.01
N GLY A 24 5.02 9.74 -8.37
CA GLY A 24 5.22 11.10 -7.88
C GLY A 24 5.38 12.17 -8.97
N VAL A 25 4.98 11.89 -10.21
CA VAL A 25 5.10 12.85 -11.32
C VAL A 25 3.98 13.89 -11.25
N SER A 26 4.30 15.17 -11.43
CA SER A 26 3.26 16.21 -11.36
C SER A 26 2.43 16.28 -12.64
N SER A 27 1.16 16.67 -12.52
CA SER A 27 0.32 16.96 -13.70
C SER A 27 0.85 18.13 -14.52
N THR A 28 1.71 18.98 -13.95
CA THR A 28 2.31 20.12 -14.65
C THR A 28 3.40 19.64 -15.60
N ASP A 29 4.26 18.72 -15.16
CA ASP A 29 5.35 18.18 -15.97
C ASP A 29 4.82 17.46 -17.21
N LEU A 30 3.78 16.61 -17.04
CA LEU A 30 3.17 15.90 -18.16
C LEU A 30 2.38 16.84 -19.10
N ALA A 31 1.77 17.90 -18.57
CA ALA A 31 1.12 18.92 -19.38
C ALA A 31 2.12 19.64 -20.28
N GLU A 32 3.27 20.06 -19.74
CA GLU A 32 4.33 20.74 -20.50
C GLU A 32 4.88 19.84 -21.61
N ILE A 33 5.16 18.57 -21.31
CA ILE A 33 5.63 17.57 -22.29
C ILE A 33 4.62 17.34 -23.40
N SER A 34 3.33 17.44 -23.09
CA SER A 34 2.24 17.22 -24.05
C SER A 34 1.80 18.50 -24.74
N ASN A 35 2.48 19.63 -24.48
CA ASN A 35 2.14 20.95 -25.01
C ASN A 35 0.69 21.36 -24.68
N MET A 36 0.25 21.05 -23.46
CA MET A 36 -1.08 21.31 -22.90
C MET A 36 -0.97 22.24 -21.68
N SER A 37 -2.07 22.92 -21.34
CA SER A 37 -2.14 23.54 -20.02
C SER A 37 -2.36 22.47 -18.94
N LYS A 38 -1.98 22.78 -17.69
CA LYS A 38 -2.27 21.89 -16.54
C LYS A 38 -3.75 21.49 -16.45
N SER A 39 -4.66 22.46 -16.68
CA SER A 39 -6.10 22.20 -16.65
C SER A 39 -6.55 21.27 -17.78
N ASP A 40 -5.94 21.38 -18.96
CA ASP A 40 -6.25 20.50 -20.08
C ASP A 40 -5.75 19.08 -19.80
N TRP A 41 -4.57 18.94 -19.18
CA TRP A 41 -4.03 17.64 -18.76
C TRP A 41 -4.92 16.96 -17.71
N GLU A 42 -5.36 17.71 -16.69
CA GLU A 42 -6.28 17.20 -15.67
C GLU A 42 -7.65 16.79 -16.24
N SER A 43 -8.07 17.43 -17.35
CA SER A 43 -9.26 17.01 -18.11
C SER A 43 -8.98 15.77 -18.97
N PHE A 44 -7.80 15.69 -19.59
CA PHE A 44 -7.35 14.55 -20.37
C PHE A 44 -7.29 13.27 -19.53
N GLU A 45 -6.74 13.34 -18.31
CA GLU A 45 -6.68 12.22 -17.36
C GLU A 45 -8.05 11.60 -17.03
N LYS A 46 -9.15 12.33 -17.27
CA LYS A 46 -10.53 11.87 -16.99
C LYS A 46 -11.28 11.39 -18.24
N ASN A 47 -10.85 11.82 -19.42
CA ASN A 47 -11.63 11.71 -20.65
C ASN A 47 -10.89 11.01 -21.80
N GLY A 48 -9.56 10.90 -21.71
CA GLY A 48 -8.72 10.56 -22.85
C GLY A 48 -8.61 11.73 -23.85
N GLY A 49 -7.95 11.47 -24.97
CA GLY A 49 -7.73 12.49 -26.00
C GLY A 49 -6.49 12.23 -26.85
N ALA A 50 -6.08 13.26 -27.57
CA ALA A 50 -4.89 13.25 -28.40
C ALA A 50 -3.73 13.93 -27.67
N ILE A 51 -2.55 13.31 -27.71
CA ILE A 51 -1.28 13.95 -27.33
C ILE A 51 -0.34 13.96 -28.56
N PRO A 52 0.66 14.85 -28.61
CA PRO A 52 1.66 14.80 -29.66
C PRO A 52 2.39 13.45 -29.66
N LEU A 53 2.60 12.83 -30.84
CA LEU A 53 3.25 11.51 -30.91
C LEU A 53 4.65 11.49 -30.31
N ASN A 54 5.39 12.61 -30.41
CA ASN A 54 6.72 12.75 -29.81
C ASN A 54 6.70 12.84 -28.28
N SER A 55 5.55 13.12 -27.66
CA SER A 55 5.38 13.10 -26.20
C SER A 55 5.21 11.69 -25.65
N LYS A 56 4.79 10.73 -26.49
CA LYS A 56 4.49 9.35 -26.10
C LYS A 56 5.64 8.68 -25.34
N ASP A 57 6.82 8.64 -25.94
CA ASP A 57 7.95 7.90 -25.39
C ASP A 57 8.47 8.58 -24.11
N ILE A 58 8.44 9.92 -24.06
CA ILE A 58 8.80 10.69 -22.87
C ILE A 58 7.84 10.39 -21.71
N ILE A 59 6.53 10.30 -21.99
CA ILE A 59 5.54 9.93 -20.96
C ILE A 59 5.78 8.51 -20.45
N LEU A 60 6.09 7.56 -21.32
CA LEU A 60 6.43 6.19 -20.90
C LEU A 60 7.64 6.18 -19.96
N ASP A 61 8.71 6.89 -20.32
CA ASP A 61 9.92 6.99 -19.51
C ASP A 61 9.64 7.61 -18.13
N LEU A 62 8.87 8.70 -18.06
CA LEU A 62 8.52 9.35 -16.80
C LEU A 62 7.64 8.50 -15.90
N LEU A 63 6.78 7.66 -16.48
CA LEU A 63 5.90 6.76 -15.74
C LEU A 63 6.56 5.42 -15.40
N PHE A 64 7.84 5.24 -15.77
CA PHE A 64 8.58 3.99 -15.66
C PHE A 64 7.84 2.81 -16.32
N LEU A 65 7.31 3.03 -17.52
CA LEU A 65 6.56 2.05 -18.29
C LEU A 65 7.33 1.66 -19.56
N GLU A 66 7.49 0.36 -19.81
CA GLU A 66 8.04 -0.12 -21.09
C GLU A 66 7.05 0.09 -22.26
N ARG A 67 5.75 0.04 -21.96
CA ARG A 67 4.67 0.24 -22.91
C ARG A 67 3.43 0.76 -22.20
N PHE A 68 2.52 1.36 -22.96
CA PHE A 68 1.17 1.57 -22.46
C PHE A 68 0.43 0.22 -22.33
N PRO A 69 -0.38 0.06 -21.28
CA PRO A 69 -1.27 -1.08 -21.18
C PRO A 69 -2.28 -1.12 -22.31
N LYS A 70 -2.72 -2.33 -22.63
CA LYS A 70 -3.81 -2.60 -23.57
C LYS A 70 -5.13 -2.20 -22.95
N GLU A 71 -6.14 -2.00 -23.79
CA GLU A 71 -7.48 -1.60 -23.35
C GLU A 71 -8.06 -2.55 -22.29
N LYS A 72 -7.98 -3.88 -22.50
CA LYS A 72 -8.42 -4.87 -21.50
C LYS A 72 -7.70 -4.75 -20.14
N GLU A 73 -6.41 -4.41 -20.16
CA GLU A 73 -5.61 -4.22 -18.94
C GLU A 73 -6.10 -2.95 -18.22
N CYS A 74 -6.28 -1.85 -18.96
CA CYS A 74 -6.80 -0.59 -18.41
C CYS A 74 -8.22 -0.75 -17.84
N ASP A 75 -9.11 -1.42 -18.57
CA ASP A 75 -10.50 -1.64 -18.14
C ASP A 75 -10.58 -2.49 -16.86
N PHE A 76 -9.64 -3.42 -16.67
CA PHE A 76 -9.53 -4.19 -15.44
C PHE A 76 -9.10 -3.31 -14.25
N ILE A 77 -8.10 -2.44 -14.46
CA ILE A 77 -7.65 -1.49 -13.44
C ILE A 77 -8.75 -0.50 -13.07
N ASP A 78 -9.47 0.04 -14.07
CA ASP A 78 -10.62 0.92 -13.85
C ASP A 78 -11.68 0.23 -12.97
N LYS A 79 -12.02 -1.03 -13.31
CA LYS A 79 -12.98 -1.80 -12.51
C LYS A 79 -12.50 -1.99 -11.06
N LEU A 80 -11.22 -2.32 -10.87
CA LEU A 80 -10.63 -2.51 -9.55
C LEU A 80 -10.66 -1.22 -8.73
N PHE A 81 -10.37 -0.08 -9.36
CA PHE A 81 -10.47 1.23 -8.73
C PHE A 81 -11.90 1.55 -8.29
N GLU A 82 -12.89 1.38 -9.17
CA GLU A 82 -14.29 1.67 -8.84
C GLU A 82 -14.80 0.78 -7.69
N GLU A 83 -14.49 -0.53 -7.71
CA GLU A 83 -14.83 -1.45 -6.62
C GLU A 83 -14.16 -1.06 -5.30
N ALA A 84 -12.88 -0.68 -5.34
CA ALA A 84 -12.14 -0.24 -4.16
C ALA A 84 -12.68 1.10 -3.60
N LYS A 85 -13.09 2.01 -4.48
CA LYS A 85 -13.61 3.34 -4.10
C LYS A 85 -14.92 3.24 -3.32
N GLU A 86 -15.71 2.20 -3.56
CA GLU A 86 -16.93 1.89 -2.81
C GLU A 86 -16.65 1.20 -1.46
N ASN A 87 -15.42 0.70 -1.22
CA ASN A 87 -15.07 0.04 0.03
C ASN A 87 -15.04 1.06 1.20
N LYS A 88 -15.62 0.68 2.34
CA LYS A 88 -15.63 1.45 3.59
C LYS A 88 -14.23 1.81 4.11
N LEU A 89 -13.22 1.04 3.70
CA LEU A 89 -11.81 1.20 4.05
C LEU A 89 -11.04 2.00 3.00
N TRP A 90 -11.70 2.65 2.03
CA TRP A 90 -11.00 3.45 1.03
C TRP A 90 -10.07 4.52 1.66
N PRO A 91 -8.75 4.45 1.42
CA PRO A 91 -7.78 5.33 2.08
C PRO A 91 -7.47 6.55 1.20
N GLU A 92 -8.39 7.52 1.17
CA GLU A 92 -8.32 8.67 0.25
C GLU A 92 -6.96 9.37 0.22
N LYS A 93 -6.30 9.55 1.37
CA LYS A 93 -4.99 10.21 1.40
C LYS A 93 -3.86 9.35 0.83
N ILE A 94 -3.85 8.04 1.09
CA ILE A 94 -2.87 7.13 0.49
C ILE A 94 -3.02 7.18 -1.03
N TYR A 95 -4.26 7.10 -1.53
CA TYR A 95 -4.52 7.20 -2.97
C TYR A 95 -4.01 8.52 -3.58
N GLN A 96 -4.33 9.66 -2.94
CA GLN A 96 -3.95 10.97 -3.46
C GLN A 96 -2.43 11.23 -3.45
N THR A 97 -1.69 10.56 -2.57
CA THR A 97 -0.25 10.80 -2.37
C THR A 97 0.64 9.73 -2.99
N MET A 98 0.15 8.50 -3.06
CA MET A 98 0.93 7.32 -3.45
C MET A 98 0.24 6.48 -4.54
N GLY A 99 -0.96 6.86 -4.98
CA GLY A 99 -1.65 6.22 -6.09
C GLY A 99 -2.45 4.96 -5.72
N LEU A 100 -2.86 4.23 -6.76
CA LEU A 100 -3.87 3.17 -6.65
C LEU A 100 -3.35 1.95 -5.91
N THR A 101 -2.13 1.51 -6.22
CA THR A 101 -1.61 0.24 -5.70
C THR A 101 -1.46 0.23 -4.18
N PRO A 102 -0.86 1.24 -3.53
CA PRO A 102 -0.85 1.32 -2.07
C PRO A 102 -2.25 1.43 -1.45
N ALA A 103 -3.21 2.06 -2.14
CA ALA A 103 -4.59 2.15 -1.65
C ALA A 103 -5.30 0.79 -1.67
N LEU A 104 -5.11 0.00 -2.73
CA LEU A 104 -5.59 -1.38 -2.82
C LEU A 104 -4.92 -2.28 -1.78
N SER A 105 -3.59 -2.14 -1.64
CA SER A 105 -2.79 -2.85 -0.64
C SER A 105 -3.32 -2.62 0.75
N PHE A 106 -3.61 -1.36 1.10
CA PHE A 106 -4.16 -1.00 2.40
C PHE A 106 -5.51 -1.67 2.69
N ILE A 107 -6.43 -1.68 1.72
CA ILE A 107 -7.76 -2.28 1.90
C ILE A 107 -7.64 -3.78 2.12
N ALA A 108 -6.97 -4.49 1.19
CA ALA A 108 -6.84 -5.93 1.24
C ALA A 108 -6.06 -6.38 2.49
N GLY A 109 -4.94 -5.70 2.78
CA GLY A 109 -4.12 -5.98 3.95
C GLY A 109 -4.85 -5.75 5.27
N CYS A 110 -5.68 -4.70 5.38
CA CYS A 110 -6.48 -4.48 6.58
C CYS A 110 -7.51 -5.59 6.81
N GLU A 111 -8.15 -6.08 5.75
CA GLU A 111 -9.15 -7.14 5.84
C GLU A 111 -8.50 -8.46 6.26
N ILE A 112 -7.42 -8.86 5.59
CA ILE A 112 -6.67 -10.10 5.88
C ILE A 112 -6.08 -10.06 7.29
N LEU A 113 -5.34 -8.99 7.62
CA LEU A 113 -4.70 -8.84 8.94
C LEU A 113 -5.73 -8.82 10.08
N SER A 114 -6.90 -8.24 9.85
CA SER A 114 -7.99 -8.24 10.84
C SER A 114 -8.47 -9.67 11.11
N ASP A 115 -8.63 -10.48 10.08
CA ASP A 115 -9.06 -11.88 10.24
C ASP A 115 -8.00 -12.70 10.98
N ASP A 116 -6.72 -12.53 10.64
CA ASP A 116 -5.62 -13.23 11.32
C ASP A 116 -5.50 -12.84 12.80
N ILE A 117 -5.60 -11.55 13.10
CA ILE A 117 -5.62 -11.06 14.49
C ILE A 117 -6.80 -11.66 15.27
N ASN A 118 -7.99 -11.72 14.66
CA ASN A 118 -9.18 -12.24 15.35
C ASN A 118 -9.07 -13.75 15.60
N ASN A 119 -8.57 -14.51 14.62
CA ASN A 119 -8.32 -15.94 14.76
C ASN A 119 -7.32 -16.22 15.89
N ASP A 120 -6.20 -15.50 15.90
CA ASP A 120 -5.17 -15.66 16.94
C ASP A 120 -5.67 -15.24 18.34
N LEU A 121 -6.48 -14.18 18.44
CA LEU A 121 -7.14 -13.81 19.70
C LEU A 121 -8.08 -14.89 20.19
N GLU A 122 -8.86 -15.50 19.29
CA GLU A 122 -9.76 -16.60 19.65
C GLU A 122 -8.98 -17.79 20.20
N GLU A 123 -7.91 -18.23 19.53
CA GLU A 123 -7.10 -19.36 19.96
C GLU A 123 -6.34 -19.07 21.26
N LEU A 124 -5.70 -17.91 21.38
CA LEU A 124 -5.02 -17.51 22.61
C LEU A 124 -5.98 -17.45 23.81
N SER A 125 -7.25 -17.09 23.59
CA SER A 125 -8.26 -17.03 24.67
C SER A 125 -8.59 -18.40 25.29
N LYS A 126 -8.27 -19.50 24.58
CA LYS A 126 -8.49 -20.88 25.03
C LYS A 126 -7.30 -21.41 25.86
N LEU A 127 -6.18 -20.70 25.85
CA LEU A 127 -4.93 -21.10 26.51
C LEU A 127 -4.78 -20.45 27.90
N PRO A 128 -3.88 -20.98 28.76
CA PRO A 128 -3.56 -20.34 30.03
C PRO A 128 -3.06 -18.90 29.85
N LYS A 129 -3.23 -18.09 30.90
CA LYS A 129 -2.62 -16.76 30.97
C LYS A 129 -1.10 -16.89 30.73
N GLU A 130 -0.53 -15.91 30.02
CA GLU A 130 0.88 -15.85 29.60
C GLU A 130 1.24 -16.75 28.41
N SER A 131 0.26 -17.41 27.80
CA SER A 131 0.45 -18.00 26.47
C SER A 131 0.67 -16.94 25.39
N HIS A 132 1.43 -17.33 24.36
CA HIS A 132 1.83 -16.45 23.26
C HIS A 132 1.68 -17.16 21.90
N LEU A 133 1.72 -16.39 20.81
CA LEU A 133 1.50 -16.87 19.44
C LEU A 133 2.38 -18.08 19.08
N GLY A 134 3.63 -18.09 19.52
CA GLY A 134 4.56 -19.23 19.33
C GLY A 134 4.14 -20.56 19.98
N GLN A 135 3.00 -20.61 20.68
CA GLN A 135 2.42 -21.83 21.24
C GLN A 135 1.13 -22.27 20.51
N LEU A 136 0.66 -21.51 19.53
CA LEU A 136 -0.46 -21.90 18.68
C LEU A 136 -0.02 -22.93 17.64
N ASP A 137 -0.93 -23.81 17.24
CA ASP A 137 -0.67 -24.79 16.17
C ASP A 137 -0.43 -24.11 14.81
N THR A 138 -1.09 -22.99 14.56
CA THR A 138 -0.95 -22.18 13.34
C THR A 138 -1.27 -20.72 13.67
N SER A 139 -0.41 -19.80 13.21
CA SER A 139 -0.63 -18.35 13.27
C SER A 139 0.09 -17.71 12.08
N LEU A 140 -0.67 -17.08 11.18
CA LEU A 140 -0.12 -16.36 10.04
C LEU A 140 0.55 -15.07 10.50
N LEU A 141 -0.06 -14.37 11.46
CA LEU A 141 0.51 -13.18 12.09
C LEU A 141 1.90 -13.44 12.69
N LEU A 142 2.09 -14.57 13.36
CA LEU A 142 3.40 -14.95 13.93
C LEU A 142 4.50 -15.02 12.86
N SER A 143 4.15 -15.50 11.65
CA SER A 143 5.11 -15.64 10.55
C SER A 143 5.59 -14.31 9.99
N LEU A 144 4.85 -13.24 10.23
CA LEU A 144 5.16 -11.87 9.79
C LEU A 144 5.69 -10.97 10.90
N LEU A 145 5.66 -11.41 12.16
CA LEU A 145 6.18 -10.64 13.28
C LEU A 145 7.69 -10.87 13.47
N PRO A 146 8.41 -9.88 14.02
CA PRO A 146 9.85 -9.99 14.28
C PRO A 146 10.22 -11.22 15.13
N GLN A 147 11.21 -12.00 14.71
CA GLN A 147 11.52 -13.29 15.36
C GLN A 147 12.05 -13.13 16.80
N GLN A 148 12.80 -12.04 17.08
CA GLN A 148 13.48 -11.85 18.37
C GLN A 148 12.52 -11.87 19.57
N PHE A 149 11.26 -11.45 19.39
CA PHE A 149 10.30 -11.27 20.48
C PHE A 149 9.13 -12.26 20.45
N ILE A 150 9.25 -13.42 19.79
CA ILE A 150 8.18 -14.43 19.65
C ILE A 150 7.45 -14.77 20.97
N THR A 151 8.18 -14.84 22.08
CA THR A 151 7.62 -15.17 23.41
C THR A 151 6.88 -14.01 24.07
N LYS A 152 6.87 -12.83 23.45
CA LYS A 152 6.22 -11.61 23.95
C LYS A 152 4.89 -11.31 23.24
N TYR A 153 4.58 -12.02 22.17
CA TYR A 153 3.33 -11.85 21.43
C TYR A 153 2.19 -12.61 22.11
N ASP A 154 1.78 -12.13 23.28
CA ASP A 154 0.66 -12.67 24.05
C ASP A 154 -0.69 -12.07 23.63
N TYR A 155 -1.78 -12.49 24.30
CA TYR A 155 -3.11 -11.97 24.03
C TYR A 155 -3.20 -10.44 24.15
N GLU A 156 -2.51 -9.84 25.13
CA GLU A 156 -2.55 -8.39 25.33
C GLU A 156 -1.84 -7.67 24.19
N PHE A 157 -0.71 -8.20 23.73
CA PHE A 157 -0.01 -7.70 22.54
C PHE A 157 -0.91 -7.72 21.30
N VAL A 158 -1.49 -8.89 20.97
CA VAL A 158 -2.34 -9.06 19.77
C VAL A 158 -3.58 -8.17 19.89
N TYR A 159 -4.17 -8.06 21.08
CA TYR A 159 -5.31 -7.19 21.31
C TYR A 159 -4.96 -5.72 21.08
N LYS A 160 -3.80 -5.25 21.55
CA LYS A 160 -3.35 -3.87 21.30
C LYS A 160 -3.08 -3.64 19.82
N LEU A 161 -2.45 -4.59 19.12
CA LEU A 161 -2.27 -4.52 17.66
C LEU A 161 -3.62 -4.39 16.94
N SER A 162 -4.66 -5.13 17.36
CA SER A 162 -6.02 -4.97 16.83
C SER A 162 -6.56 -3.54 16.95
N LYS A 163 -6.18 -2.82 18.02
CA LYS A 163 -6.59 -1.42 18.23
C LYS A 163 -5.80 -0.46 17.38
N VAL A 164 -4.52 -0.74 17.13
CA VAL A 164 -3.70 0.03 16.18
C VAL A 164 -4.29 -0.09 14.76
N LEU A 165 -4.61 -1.31 14.32
CA LEU A 165 -5.28 -1.54 13.03
C LEU A 165 -6.64 -0.82 12.96
N ALA A 166 -7.45 -0.92 14.01
CA ALA A 166 -8.74 -0.21 14.09
C ALA A 166 -8.58 1.32 14.05
N GLN A 167 -7.49 1.86 14.60
CA GLN A 167 -7.18 3.28 14.50
C GLN A 167 -6.88 3.67 13.06
N TYR A 168 -6.03 2.94 12.34
CA TYR A 168 -5.73 3.22 10.93
C TYR A 168 -6.99 3.19 10.06
N THR A 169 -7.82 2.16 10.19
CA THR A 169 -9.09 2.09 9.44
C THR A 169 -10.05 3.24 9.80
N SER A 170 -10.00 3.77 11.03
CA SER A 170 -10.80 4.92 11.42
C SER A 170 -10.31 6.25 10.83
N ARG A 171 -9.00 6.39 10.55
CA ARG A 171 -8.40 7.62 9.96
C ARG A 171 -9.02 7.96 8.61
N ASN A 172 -9.48 6.95 7.87
CA ASN A 172 -10.14 7.08 6.57
C ASN A 172 -11.43 7.90 6.66
N LYS A 173 -12.19 7.75 7.76
CA LYS A 173 -13.47 8.44 7.97
C LYS A 173 -13.32 9.93 8.23
N VAL A 174 -12.18 10.33 8.81
CA VAL A 174 -11.91 11.70 9.25
C VAL A 174 -10.82 12.38 8.43
N GLY A 175 -10.26 11.68 7.43
CA GLY A 175 -9.15 12.17 6.62
C GLY A 175 -7.92 12.51 7.45
N SER A 176 -7.57 11.69 8.44
CA SER A 176 -6.35 11.91 9.25
C SER A 176 -5.10 11.38 8.53
N PRO A 177 -3.90 11.95 8.76
CA PRO A 177 -2.64 11.44 8.22
C PRO A 177 -2.35 9.99 8.67
N TYR A 178 -1.61 9.24 7.86
CA TYR A 178 -1.18 7.87 8.18
C TYR A 178 0.18 7.81 8.89
N THR A 179 0.70 8.95 9.34
CA THR A 179 1.95 9.03 10.12
C THR A 179 1.94 8.04 11.29
N ALA A 180 3.02 7.28 11.41
CA ALA A 180 3.25 6.36 12.51
C ALA A 180 4.00 7.08 13.63
N HIS A 181 3.46 7.02 14.85
CA HIS A 181 4.05 7.67 16.02
C HIS A 181 4.78 6.71 16.96
N SER A 182 4.73 5.40 16.69
CA SER A 182 5.34 4.35 17.50
C SER A 182 5.73 3.16 16.63
N VAL A 183 6.60 2.27 17.14
CA VAL A 183 7.07 1.11 16.36
C VAL A 183 5.92 0.15 16.04
N ILE A 184 4.94 -0.02 16.94
CA ILE A 184 3.77 -0.86 16.63
C ILE A 184 2.92 -0.28 15.49
N GLU A 185 2.88 1.05 15.36
CA GLU A 185 2.18 1.72 14.26
C GLU A 185 2.88 1.49 12.92
N GLU A 186 4.22 1.48 12.89
CA GLU A 186 5.02 1.11 11.72
C GLU A 186 4.86 -0.37 11.37
N ILE A 187 5.00 -1.26 12.36
CA ILE A 187 4.78 -2.70 12.20
C ILE A 187 3.38 -2.95 11.64
N CYS A 188 2.34 -2.30 12.16
CA CYS A 188 0.98 -2.51 11.66
C CYS A 188 0.83 -2.14 10.18
N LEU A 189 1.42 -1.03 9.72
CA LEU A 189 1.38 -0.66 8.30
C LEU A 189 2.20 -1.62 7.43
N TYR A 190 3.36 -2.06 7.92
CA TYR A 190 4.16 -3.08 7.24
C TYR A 190 3.43 -4.42 7.12
N LEU A 191 2.74 -4.87 8.17
CA LEU A 191 1.91 -6.08 8.14
C LEU A 191 0.76 -5.95 7.14
N ILE A 192 0.08 -4.80 7.10
CA ILE A 192 -0.96 -4.52 6.07
C ILE A 192 -0.36 -4.69 4.67
N ALA A 193 0.80 -4.10 4.41
CA ALA A 193 1.45 -4.20 3.12
C ALA A 193 1.84 -5.64 2.77
N LYS A 194 2.43 -6.37 3.72
CA LYS A 194 2.82 -7.78 3.55
C LYS A 194 1.64 -8.70 3.26
N GLU A 195 0.57 -8.61 4.04
CA GLU A 195 -0.63 -9.45 3.84
C GLU A 195 -1.27 -9.19 2.47
N SER A 196 -1.21 -7.95 1.98
CA SER A 196 -1.78 -7.61 0.67
C SER A 196 -1.08 -8.28 -0.51
N ILE A 197 0.17 -8.76 -0.35
CA ILE A 197 0.90 -9.44 -1.42
C ILE A 197 0.15 -10.70 -1.86
N LEU A 198 -0.37 -11.48 -0.90
CA LEU A 198 -1.15 -12.69 -1.18
C LEU A 198 -2.43 -12.37 -1.97
N TYR A 199 -3.07 -11.25 -1.64
CA TYR A 199 -4.23 -10.77 -2.40
C TYR A 199 -3.85 -10.47 -3.86
N PHE A 200 -2.77 -9.72 -4.09
CA PHE A 200 -2.35 -9.38 -5.45
C PHE A 200 -1.88 -10.60 -6.25
N GLU A 201 -1.14 -11.53 -5.64
CA GLU A 201 -0.74 -12.79 -6.28
C GLU A 201 -1.98 -13.59 -6.72
N SER A 202 -2.99 -13.69 -5.85
CA SER A 202 -4.25 -14.36 -6.19
C SER A 202 -5.01 -13.63 -7.32
N LEU A 203 -4.96 -12.31 -7.36
CA LEU A 203 -5.61 -11.50 -8.39
C LEU A 203 -4.90 -11.67 -9.75
N ASP A 204 -3.57 -11.75 -9.73
CA ASP A 204 -2.71 -12.01 -10.89
C ASP A 204 -3.06 -13.36 -11.53
N GLU A 205 -3.08 -14.42 -10.70
CA GLU A 205 -3.44 -15.78 -11.11
C GLU A 205 -4.85 -15.86 -11.73
N ASN A 206 -5.83 -15.23 -11.09
CA ASN A 206 -7.24 -15.29 -11.49
C ASN A 206 -7.57 -14.42 -12.71
N SER A 207 -6.89 -13.29 -12.87
CA SER A 207 -7.15 -12.37 -13.98
C SER A 207 -6.48 -12.81 -15.28
N HIS A 208 -5.40 -13.61 -15.20
CA HIS A 208 -4.49 -13.92 -16.29
C HIS A 208 -3.94 -12.66 -16.98
N LEU A 209 -3.81 -11.57 -16.22
CA LEU A 209 -3.13 -10.34 -16.58
C LEU A 209 -1.82 -10.29 -15.81
N GLN A 210 -0.77 -9.69 -16.35
CA GLN A 210 0.51 -9.51 -15.64
C GLN A 210 0.38 -8.30 -14.68
N LEU A 211 -0.45 -8.42 -13.64
CA LEU A 211 -0.77 -7.36 -12.69
C LEU A 211 0.46 -6.86 -11.94
N LYS A 212 1.47 -7.71 -11.73
CA LYS A 212 2.75 -7.25 -11.15
C LYS A 212 3.40 -6.17 -12.00
N GLU A 213 3.33 -6.27 -13.33
CA GLU A 213 3.83 -5.23 -14.25
C GLU A 213 2.91 -4.00 -14.29
N LEU A 214 1.61 -4.18 -14.10
CA LEU A 214 0.61 -3.10 -14.23
C LEU A 214 0.47 -2.25 -12.97
N LEU A 215 0.53 -2.88 -11.81
CA LEU A 215 0.34 -2.25 -10.49
C LEU A 215 1.66 -2.07 -9.75
N ASP A 216 2.73 -2.80 -10.12
CA ASP A 216 4.03 -2.71 -9.41
C ASP A 216 3.91 -2.98 -7.90
N TYR A 217 2.95 -3.84 -7.52
CA TYR A 217 2.60 -4.06 -6.11
C TYR A 217 3.76 -4.65 -5.32
N ASN A 218 4.04 -4.09 -4.14
CA ASN A 218 5.10 -4.53 -3.25
C ASN A 218 4.71 -4.16 -1.80
N ASP A 219 5.58 -4.50 -0.85
CA ASP A 219 5.36 -4.27 0.58
C ASP A 219 6.20 -3.10 1.15
N GLU A 220 6.75 -2.26 0.27
CA GLU A 220 7.67 -1.18 0.61
C GLU A 220 6.97 0.17 0.78
N TRP A 221 5.74 0.34 0.28
CA TRP A 221 5.00 1.60 0.40
C TRP A 221 4.88 2.14 1.84
N PRO A 222 4.82 1.34 2.92
CA PRO A 222 4.83 1.91 4.28
C PRO A 222 6.08 2.74 4.59
N PHE A 223 7.23 2.43 3.97
CA PHE A 223 8.49 3.16 4.20
C PHE A 223 8.43 4.59 3.68
N ASP A 224 7.66 4.86 2.62
CA ASP A 224 7.40 6.23 2.16
C ASP A 224 6.58 7.06 3.19
N ILE A 225 5.81 6.40 4.06
CA ILE A 225 5.09 7.05 5.17
C ILE A 225 6.02 7.32 6.35
N PHE A 226 6.97 6.42 6.60
CA PHE A 226 7.93 6.55 7.69
C PHE A 226 9.06 7.53 7.35
N ASP A 227 9.34 7.73 6.05
CA ASP A 227 10.52 8.44 5.52
C ASP A 227 11.84 7.75 5.91
N ASP A 228 11.78 6.44 6.20
CA ASP A 228 12.91 5.56 6.53
C ASP A 228 12.55 4.08 6.33
N MET A 229 13.53 3.20 6.54
CA MET A 229 13.36 1.74 6.57
C MET A 229 13.86 1.16 7.90
N ASP A 230 13.82 1.95 8.98
CA ASP A 230 14.43 1.58 10.26
C ASP A 230 13.67 0.41 10.89
N SER A 231 12.34 0.41 10.83
CA SER A 231 11.52 -0.72 11.28
C SER A 231 11.92 -2.04 10.60
N TYR A 232 12.07 -2.05 9.27
CA TYR A 232 12.57 -3.22 8.54
C TYR A 232 13.99 -3.60 8.98
N THR A 233 14.90 -2.62 8.97
CA THR A 233 16.32 -2.83 9.25
C THR A 233 16.52 -3.41 10.64
N PHE A 234 15.91 -2.83 11.67
CA PHE A 234 16.10 -3.30 13.04
C PHE A 234 15.34 -4.60 13.33
N LEU A 235 14.10 -4.74 12.84
CA LEU A 235 13.22 -5.82 13.29
C LEU A 235 13.25 -7.07 12.40
N TYR A 236 13.62 -6.94 11.13
CA TYR A 236 13.48 -7.99 10.11
C TYR A 236 14.80 -8.42 9.48
N THR A 237 15.92 -7.83 9.88
CA THR A 237 17.27 -8.28 9.47
C THR A 237 17.99 -9.01 10.62
N ASP A 238 19.18 -9.55 10.35
CA ASP A 238 20.00 -10.31 11.33
C ASP A 238 20.68 -9.41 12.40
N ILE A 239 19.95 -8.43 12.95
CA ILE A 239 20.40 -7.53 14.00
C ILE A 239 19.73 -7.93 15.32
N TYR A 240 20.54 -8.12 16.36
CA TYR A 240 20.01 -8.25 17.72
C TYR A 240 19.69 -6.86 18.29
N ILE A 241 18.45 -6.64 18.68
CA ILE A 241 18.00 -5.37 19.26
C ILE A 241 18.26 -5.37 20.76
N GLU A 242 19.18 -4.51 21.19
CA GLU A 242 19.48 -4.26 22.60
C GLU A 242 18.35 -3.52 23.33
N GLU A 243 18.28 -3.67 24.65
CA GLU A 243 17.22 -3.07 25.45
C GLU A 243 17.15 -1.54 25.38
N ASP A 244 18.26 -0.84 25.12
CA ASP A 244 18.30 0.63 25.02
C ASP A 244 17.80 1.16 23.66
N SER A 245 17.59 0.28 22.68
CA SER A 245 17.06 0.64 21.36
C SER A 245 15.60 1.09 21.42
N LEU A 246 15.26 2.09 20.59
CA LEU A 246 13.88 2.53 20.33
C LEU A 246 13.02 1.39 19.75
N TYR A 247 13.63 0.44 19.03
CA TYR A 247 12.97 -0.71 18.42
C TYR A 247 12.88 -1.93 19.33
N HIS A 248 13.38 -1.87 20.56
CA HIS A 248 13.21 -2.96 21.52
C HIS A 248 11.72 -3.09 21.89
N PHE A 249 11.21 -4.33 22.02
CA PHE A 249 9.79 -4.62 22.28
C PHE A 249 9.14 -3.78 23.39
N LYS A 250 9.90 -3.47 24.45
CA LYS A 250 9.41 -2.66 25.58
C LYS A 250 8.93 -1.26 25.18
N ASN A 251 9.40 -0.73 24.05
CA ASN A 251 9.12 0.60 23.55
C ASN A 251 8.05 0.60 22.45
N TRP A 252 7.57 -0.57 21.98
CA TRP A 252 6.76 -0.62 20.76
C TRP A 252 5.46 0.17 20.80
N PHE A 253 4.82 0.25 21.96
CA PHE A 253 3.57 0.99 22.16
C PHE A 253 3.78 2.41 22.71
N VAL A 254 5.04 2.86 22.83
CA VAL A 254 5.36 4.20 23.33
C VAL A 254 5.42 5.16 22.14
N PRO A 255 4.64 6.25 22.15
CA PRO A 255 4.80 7.30 21.16
C PRO A 255 6.19 7.94 21.27
N GLN A 256 6.95 7.87 20.18
CA GLN A 256 8.35 8.34 20.13
C GLN A 256 8.74 8.94 18.77
N PHE A 257 7.89 8.80 17.75
CA PHE A 257 8.12 9.35 16.41
C PHE A 257 7.17 10.53 16.13
N TYR A 258 7.65 11.54 15.41
CA TYR A 258 6.86 12.68 14.91
C TYR A 258 5.92 13.32 15.96
N LEU A 259 6.46 13.63 17.15
CA LEU A 259 5.73 14.18 18.30
C LEU A 259 5.39 15.67 18.18
#